data_AF-A0A0R2F6A4-F1
#
_entry.id   AF-A0A0R2F6A4-F1
#
_cell.length_a   1.000
_cell.length_b   1.000
_cell.length_c   1.000
_cell.angle_alpha   90.00
_cell.angle_beta   90.00
_cell.angle_gamma   90.00
#
_symmetry.space_group_name_H-M   'P 1'
#
loop_
_entity.id
_entity.type
_entity.pdbx_description
1 polymer ?
#
loop_
_entity_poly.entity_id
_entity_poly.type
_entity_poly.pdbx_seq_one_letter_code
_entity_poly.pdbx_strand_id
1 'polypeptide(L)'
;MKVMLGVFERSNAMTRRNNRAWGLRLIEPLIGLVLLGYLLAETDWVPEAFLPLIGFAYVAGFASYYGMGIGMYTWAATFFGSLYLTGVVRQQDVLLELWHFNTLLYWSGLLLVVAVIGGISSARSERYDDQVFQNETLEQNNEELNETLTAVNTSKEALKAKLLATDNQTTELFELFKVLDQAPPQLVPGAMVKLLQQFLAAENVAVYEPQNGALTRIAGSGDAGQSLTLAEPIVQRATLSKAPTIRTEADGPTAPIVVGAVHVDQQLAYIIGLDVALGDLTAQQMTLFSWFLKILGERMEAEMIRQAGYPRPGAQIVSQSANTGK
;
A
#
# COMPACT_ATOMS: atom_id res chain seq x y z
N MET A 1 -14.61 -15.50 15.68
CA MET A 1 -15.60 -16.57 15.46
C MET A 1 -16.91 -16.07 14.85
N LYS A 2 -17.55 -14.99 15.36
CA LYS A 2 -18.75 -14.38 14.73
C LYS A 2 -18.51 -13.83 13.30
N VAL A 3 -17.32 -13.32 13.00
CA VAL A 3 -16.97 -12.80 11.66
C VAL A 3 -16.90 -13.93 10.61
N MET A 4 -16.30 -15.08 10.94
CA MET A 4 -16.25 -16.23 10.01
C MET A 4 -17.62 -16.82 9.71
N LEU A 5 -18.54 -16.85 10.68
CA LEU A 5 -19.92 -17.34 10.48
C LEU A 5 -20.71 -16.41 9.53
N GLY A 6 -20.51 -15.09 9.62
CA GLY A 6 -21.15 -14.13 8.71
C GLY A 6 -20.68 -14.24 7.26
N VAL A 7 -19.40 -14.56 7.03
CA VAL A 7 -18.84 -14.77 5.68
C VAL A 7 -19.42 -16.05 5.04
N PHE A 8 -19.57 -17.12 5.82
CA PHE A 8 -20.12 -18.38 5.34
C PHE A 8 -21.62 -18.30 4.99
N GLU A 9 -22.41 -17.56 5.77
CA GLU A 9 -23.84 -17.34 5.46
C GLU A 9 -24.04 -16.47 4.21
N ARG A 10 -23.21 -15.44 3.99
CA ARG A 10 -23.27 -14.61 2.77
C ARG A 10 -22.87 -15.39 1.51
N SER A 11 -21.85 -16.24 1.60
CA SER A 11 -21.42 -17.10 0.50
C SER A 11 -22.53 -18.07 0.05
N ASN A 12 -23.22 -18.70 1.00
CA ASN A 12 -24.34 -19.62 0.72
C ASN A 12 -25.59 -18.90 0.17
N ALA A 13 -25.83 -17.65 0.56
CA ALA A 13 -26.93 -16.85 0.03
C ALA A 13 -26.69 -16.40 -1.42
N MET A 14 -25.44 -16.06 -1.79
CA MET A 14 -25.06 -15.74 -3.17
C MET A 14 -25.22 -16.94 -4.10
N THR A 15 -24.76 -18.12 -3.69
CA THR A 15 -24.85 -19.35 -4.51
C THR A 15 -26.30 -19.76 -4.79
N ARG A 16 -27.21 -19.67 -3.81
CA ARG A 16 -28.64 -19.97 -4.03
C ARG A 16 -29.34 -18.98 -4.95
N ARG A 17 -28.98 -17.68 -4.88
CA ARG A 17 -29.55 -16.65 -5.76
C ARG A 17 -29.07 -16.82 -7.21
N ASN A 18 -27.82 -17.24 -7.40
CA ASN A 18 -27.25 -17.48 -8.73
C ASN A 18 -27.89 -18.70 -9.42
N ASN A 19 -28.16 -19.79 -8.68
CA ASN A 19 -28.79 -20.99 -9.24
C ASN A 19 -30.24 -20.76 -9.72
N ARG A 20 -31.00 -19.90 -9.05
CA ARG A 20 -32.38 -19.57 -9.46
C ARG A 20 -32.40 -18.66 -10.70
N ALA A 21 -31.43 -17.75 -10.81
CA ALA A 21 -31.26 -16.89 -11.98
C ALA A 21 -30.84 -17.69 -13.22
N TRP A 22 -30.01 -18.73 -13.06
CA TRP A 22 -29.61 -19.63 -14.14
C TRP A 22 -30.80 -20.36 -14.79
N GLY A 23 -31.74 -20.86 -13.99
CA GLY A 23 -32.94 -21.54 -14.49
C GLY A 23 -33.83 -20.63 -15.35
N LEU A 24 -34.00 -19.36 -14.97
CA LEU A 24 -34.77 -18.38 -15.75
C LEU A 24 -34.09 -18.03 -17.07
N ARG A 25 -32.76 -17.91 -17.09
CA ARG A 25 -31.98 -17.61 -18.30
C ARG A 25 -32.04 -18.70 -19.38
N LEU A 26 -32.32 -19.95 -18.99
CA LEU A 26 -32.49 -21.07 -19.93
C LEU A 26 -33.87 -21.10 -20.59
N ILE A 27 -34.88 -20.52 -19.95
CA ILE A 27 -36.26 -20.53 -20.46
C ILE A 27 -36.44 -19.51 -21.60
N GLU A 28 -35.77 -18.36 -21.52
CA GLU A 28 -35.85 -17.31 -22.54
C GLU A 28 -35.50 -17.77 -23.97
N PRO A 29 -34.37 -18.47 -24.21
CA PRO A 29 -34.06 -18.97 -25.55
C PRO A 29 -34.97 -20.11 -26.02
N LEU A 30 -35.72 -20.76 -25.12
CA LEU A 30 -36.76 -21.69 -25.55
C LEU A 30 -38.02 -20.93 -26.00
N ILE A 31 -38.44 -19.93 -25.24
CA ILE A 31 -39.59 -19.08 -25.58
C ILE A 31 -39.32 -18.37 -26.91
N GLY A 32 -38.13 -17.80 -27.08
CA GLY A 32 -37.73 -17.13 -28.32
C GLY A 32 -37.78 -18.07 -29.53
N LEU A 33 -37.35 -19.32 -29.38
CA LEU A 33 -37.33 -20.32 -30.44
C LEU A 33 -38.75 -20.76 -30.81
N VAL A 34 -39.62 -20.96 -29.83
CA VAL A 34 -41.03 -21.31 -30.05
C VAL A 34 -41.78 -20.17 -30.74
N LEU A 35 -41.60 -18.92 -30.29
CA LEU A 35 -42.21 -17.74 -30.91
C LEU A 35 -41.72 -17.52 -32.33
N LEU A 36 -40.42 -17.70 -32.58
CA LEU A 36 -39.82 -17.56 -33.90
C LEU A 36 -40.32 -18.66 -34.84
N GLY A 37 -40.42 -19.90 -34.37
CA GLY A 37 -41.03 -21.00 -35.12
C GLY A 37 -42.50 -20.76 -35.44
N TYR A 38 -43.29 -20.27 -34.48
CA TYR A 38 -44.69 -19.93 -34.68
C TYR A 38 -44.87 -18.79 -35.70
N LEU A 39 -44.08 -17.72 -35.58
CA LEU A 39 -44.09 -16.61 -36.54
C LEU A 39 -43.77 -17.09 -37.95
N LEU A 40 -42.71 -17.89 -38.12
CA LEU A 40 -42.33 -18.42 -39.43
C LEU A 40 -43.37 -19.38 -40.03
N ALA A 41 -44.15 -20.06 -39.19
CA ALA A 41 -45.22 -20.95 -39.66
C ALA A 41 -46.49 -20.18 -40.08
N GLU A 42 -46.81 -19.07 -39.42
CA GLU A 42 -48.02 -18.28 -39.68
C GLU A 42 -47.83 -17.29 -40.84
N THR A 43 -46.59 -16.94 -41.16
CA THR A 43 -46.28 -15.93 -42.17
C THR A 43 -45.35 -16.49 -43.25
N ASP A 44 -45.85 -16.60 -44.49
CA ASP A 44 -45.05 -16.95 -45.68
C ASP A 44 -44.11 -15.82 -46.15
N TRP A 45 -43.98 -14.75 -45.36
CA TRP A 45 -43.22 -13.55 -45.69
C TRP A 45 -41.70 -13.75 -45.76
N VAL A 46 -41.16 -14.81 -45.16
CA VAL A 46 -39.72 -15.12 -45.19
C VAL A 46 -39.46 -16.21 -46.22
N PRO A 47 -38.77 -15.90 -47.34
CA PRO A 47 -38.33 -16.93 -48.26
C PRO A 47 -37.43 -17.94 -47.55
N GLU A 48 -37.56 -19.23 -47.87
CA GLU A 48 -36.78 -20.31 -47.22
C GLU A 48 -35.26 -20.06 -47.27
N ALA A 49 -34.78 -19.32 -48.29
CA ALA A 49 -33.38 -18.91 -48.42
C ALA A 49 -32.85 -18.04 -47.26
N PHE A 50 -33.73 -17.35 -46.51
CA PHE A 50 -33.34 -16.50 -45.38
C PHE A 50 -33.45 -17.19 -44.02
N LEU A 51 -34.04 -18.39 -43.94
CA LEU A 51 -34.14 -19.17 -42.70
C LEU A 51 -32.77 -19.41 -42.03
N PRO A 52 -31.69 -19.74 -42.78
CA PRO A 52 -30.36 -19.86 -42.20
C PRO A 52 -29.87 -18.58 -41.53
N LEU A 53 -30.10 -17.43 -42.17
CA LEU A 53 -29.67 -16.13 -41.67
C LEU A 53 -30.38 -15.76 -40.36
N ILE A 54 -31.68 -16.07 -40.26
CA ILE A 54 -32.47 -15.85 -39.03
C ILE A 54 -31.95 -16.75 -37.90
N GLY A 55 -31.66 -18.02 -38.19
CA GLY A 55 -31.05 -18.93 -37.21
C GLY A 55 -29.69 -18.44 -36.73
N PHE A 56 -28.87 -17.90 -37.64
CA PHE A 56 -27.60 -17.24 -37.30
C PHE A 56 -27.79 -16.04 -36.38
N ALA A 57 -28.69 -15.12 -36.72
CA ALA A 57 -28.97 -13.94 -35.91
C ALA A 57 -29.50 -14.31 -34.51
N TYR A 58 -30.34 -15.34 -34.45
CA TYR A 58 -30.90 -15.86 -33.20
C TYR A 58 -29.81 -16.39 -32.27
N VAL A 59 -29.02 -17.36 -32.75
CA VAL A 59 -27.95 -17.99 -31.97
C VAL A 59 -26.86 -16.97 -31.61
N ALA A 60 -26.48 -16.08 -32.55
CA ALA A 60 -25.52 -15.02 -32.30
C ALA A 60 -26.00 -14.04 -31.22
N GLY A 61 -27.28 -13.64 -31.26
CA GLY A 61 -27.88 -12.74 -30.28
C GLY A 61 -27.79 -13.31 -28.87
N PHE A 62 -28.24 -14.55 -28.66
CA PHE A 62 -28.17 -15.20 -27.35
C PHE A 62 -26.73 -15.50 -26.91
N ALA A 63 -25.85 -15.94 -27.82
CA ALA A 63 -24.44 -16.15 -27.51
C ALA A 63 -23.72 -14.85 -27.11
N SER A 64 -24.08 -13.72 -27.72
CA SER A 64 -23.47 -12.41 -27.42
C SER A 64 -23.91 -11.83 -26.07
N TYR A 65 -25.13 -12.11 -25.64
CA TYR A 65 -25.68 -11.55 -24.41
C TYR A 65 -25.38 -12.44 -23.20
N TYR A 66 -25.46 -13.75 -23.39
CA TYR A 66 -25.33 -14.72 -22.30
C TYR A 66 -24.01 -15.50 -22.28
N GLY A 67 -23.17 -15.33 -23.29
CA GLY A 67 -21.88 -16.02 -23.41
C GLY A 67 -21.99 -17.45 -23.94
N MET A 68 -20.85 -18.16 -23.86
CA MET A 68 -20.66 -19.46 -24.52
C MET A 68 -21.61 -20.55 -24.02
N GLY A 69 -21.88 -20.64 -22.71
CA GLY A 69 -22.71 -21.71 -22.15
C GLY A 69 -24.14 -21.69 -22.69
N ILE A 70 -24.79 -20.53 -22.65
CA ILE A 70 -26.15 -20.36 -23.19
C ILE A 70 -26.13 -20.33 -24.73
N GLY A 71 -25.08 -19.77 -25.35
CA GLY A 71 -24.88 -19.86 -26.80
C GLY A 71 -24.88 -21.32 -27.29
N MET A 72 -24.16 -22.20 -26.62
CA MET A 72 -24.12 -23.64 -26.95
C MET A 72 -25.47 -24.32 -26.73
N TYR A 73 -26.19 -23.93 -25.67
CA TYR A 73 -27.56 -24.38 -25.43
C TYR A 73 -28.50 -23.95 -26.56
N THR A 74 -28.45 -22.69 -27.00
CA THR A 74 -29.29 -22.19 -28.09
C THR A 74 -28.97 -22.84 -29.43
N TRP A 75 -27.69 -23.12 -29.70
CA TRP A 75 -27.28 -23.91 -30.87
C TRP A 75 -27.86 -25.32 -30.81
N ALA A 76 -27.72 -26.02 -29.68
CA ALA A 76 -28.26 -27.37 -29.52
C ALA A 76 -29.79 -27.38 -29.65
N ALA A 77 -30.49 -26.43 -29.05
CA ALA A 77 -31.94 -26.30 -29.16
C ALA A 77 -32.38 -26.06 -30.61
N THR A 78 -31.67 -25.20 -31.35
CA THR A 78 -31.94 -24.92 -32.76
C THR A 78 -31.65 -26.14 -33.65
N PHE A 79 -30.56 -26.85 -33.35
CA PHE A 79 -30.19 -28.10 -34.03
C PHE A 79 -31.26 -29.18 -33.84
N PHE A 80 -31.59 -29.53 -32.59
CA PHE A 80 -32.62 -30.54 -32.32
C PHE A 80 -34.01 -30.12 -32.80
N GLY A 81 -34.36 -28.84 -32.69
CA GLY A 81 -35.61 -28.30 -33.21
C GLY A 81 -35.72 -28.47 -34.73
N SER A 82 -34.64 -28.21 -35.47
CA SER A 82 -34.61 -28.41 -36.91
C SER A 82 -34.73 -29.88 -37.32
N LEU A 83 -34.07 -30.80 -36.60
CA LEU A 83 -34.15 -32.24 -36.86
C LEU A 83 -35.56 -32.78 -36.61
N TYR A 84 -36.22 -32.26 -35.57
CA TYR A 84 -37.61 -32.58 -35.28
C TYR A 84 -38.53 -32.12 -36.40
N LEU A 85 -38.34 -30.90 -36.92
CA LEU A 85 -39.14 -30.36 -38.03
C LEU A 85 -38.92 -31.14 -39.33
N THR A 86 -37.67 -31.49 -39.69
CA THR A 86 -37.39 -32.22 -40.93
C THR A 86 -37.85 -33.68 -40.85
N GLY A 87 -37.60 -34.37 -39.73
CA GLY A 87 -37.94 -35.77 -39.57
C GLY A 87 -39.41 -36.04 -39.29
N VAL A 88 -39.98 -35.38 -38.28
CA VAL A 88 -41.34 -35.69 -37.80
C VAL A 88 -42.40 -34.95 -38.59
N VAL A 89 -42.17 -33.67 -38.90
CA VAL A 89 -43.19 -32.82 -39.55
C VAL A 89 -43.14 -32.94 -41.08
N ARG A 90 -41.94 -32.87 -41.67
CA ARG A 90 -41.76 -32.94 -43.13
C ARG A 90 -41.62 -34.37 -43.67
N GLN A 91 -41.53 -35.38 -42.78
CA GLN A 91 -41.35 -36.81 -43.13
C GLN A 91 -40.14 -37.05 -44.05
N GLN A 92 -39.09 -36.24 -43.93
CA GLN A 92 -37.86 -36.38 -44.70
C GLN A 92 -36.85 -37.28 -43.97
N ASP A 93 -35.97 -37.92 -44.73
CA ASP A 93 -34.90 -38.73 -44.15
C ASP A 93 -33.85 -37.82 -43.49
N VAL A 94 -33.89 -37.80 -42.16
CA VAL A 94 -33.03 -36.96 -41.31
C VAL A 94 -31.56 -37.25 -41.53
N LEU A 95 -31.20 -38.53 -41.73
CA LEU A 95 -29.81 -38.93 -41.94
C LEU A 95 -29.28 -38.42 -43.28
N LEU A 96 -30.13 -38.42 -44.30
CA LEU A 96 -29.78 -37.89 -45.62
C LEU A 96 -29.58 -36.37 -45.59
N GLU A 97 -30.43 -35.65 -44.84
CA GLU A 97 -30.36 -34.21 -44.67
C GLU A 97 -29.08 -33.78 -43.93
N LEU A 98 -28.68 -34.52 -42.89
CA LEU A 98 -27.42 -34.31 -42.18
C LEU A 98 -26.17 -34.55 -43.05
N TRP A 99 -26.29 -35.42 -44.06
CA TRP A 99 -25.20 -35.73 -44.98
C TRP A 99 -25.07 -34.71 -46.12
N HIS A 100 -26.03 -33.80 -46.29
CA HIS A 100 -25.93 -32.74 -47.28
C HIS A 100 -24.87 -31.71 -46.86
N PHE A 101 -23.91 -31.46 -47.75
CA PHE A 101 -22.78 -30.57 -47.48
C PHE A 101 -23.22 -29.17 -47.04
N ASN A 102 -24.26 -28.62 -47.65
CA ASN A 102 -24.80 -27.30 -47.31
C ASN A 102 -25.37 -27.27 -45.88
N THR A 103 -26.05 -28.34 -45.46
CA THR A 103 -26.63 -28.48 -44.11
C THR A 103 -25.53 -28.62 -43.06
N LEU A 104 -24.50 -29.41 -43.35
CA LEU A 104 -23.33 -29.56 -42.47
C LEU A 104 -22.55 -28.23 -42.33
N LEU A 105 -22.37 -27.50 -43.43
CA LEU A 105 -21.73 -26.19 -43.44
C LEU A 105 -22.53 -25.17 -42.62
N TYR A 106 -23.85 -25.19 -42.73
CA TYR A 106 -24.73 -24.35 -41.90
C TYR A 106 -24.55 -24.62 -40.40
N TRP A 107 -24.62 -25.88 -39.96
CA TRP A 107 -24.50 -26.24 -38.54
C TRP A 107 -23.13 -25.96 -37.96
N SER A 108 -22.07 -26.25 -38.72
CA SER A 108 -20.69 -25.94 -38.34
C SER A 108 -20.45 -24.44 -38.29
N GLY A 109 -21.03 -23.66 -39.20
CA GLY A 109 -21.01 -22.20 -39.17
C GLY A 109 -21.67 -21.63 -37.92
N LEU A 110 -22.85 -22.13 -37.54
CA LEU A 110 -23.52 -21.71 -36.29
C LEU A 110 -22.67 -22.05 -35.05
N LEU A 111 -22.07 -23.23 -35.03
CA LEU A 111 -21.19 -23.64 -33.93
C LEU A 111 -19.96 -22.73 -33.84
N LEU A 112 -19.36 -22.38 -34.97
CA LEU A 112 -18.25 -21.42 -35.03
C LEU A 112 -18.68 -20.04 -34.49
N VAL A 113 -19.88 -19.57 -34.83
CA VAL A 113 -20.42 -18.32 -34.32
C VAL A 113 -20.57 -18.35 -32.80
N VAL A 114 -21.09 -19.43 -32.23
CA VAL A 114 -21.14 -19.61 -30.77
C VAL A 114 -19.74 -19.60 -30.16
N ALA A 115 -18.79 -20.32 -30.77
CA ALA A 115 -17.43 -20.40 -30.26
C ALA A 115 -16.75 -19.03 -30.24
N VAL A 116 -16.90 -18.24 -31.30
CA VAL A 116 -16.27 -16.92 -31.41
C VAL A 116 -17.01 -15.88 -30.56
N ILE A 117 -18.31 -15.68 -30.81
CA ILE A 117 -19.09 -14.61 -30.16
C ILE A 117 -19.33 -14.95 -28.69
N GLY A 118 -19.74 -16.18 -28.41
CA GLY A 118 -19.95 -16.66 -27.05
C GLY A 118 -18.65 -16.70 -26.25
N GLY A 119 -17.53 -17.07 -26.88
CA GLY A 119 -16.20 -17.02 -26.27
C GLY A 119 -15.78 -15.60 -25.89
N ILE A 120 -15.91 -14.63 -26.81
CA ILE A 120 -15.60 -13.21 -26.53
C ILE A 120 -16.48 -12.66 -25.42
N SER A 121 -17.78 -12.94 -25.45
CA SER A 121 -18.71 -12.50 -24.41
C SER A 121 -18.38 -13.11 -23.05
N SER A 122 -18.03 -14.40 -23.00
CA SER A 122 -17.67 -15.08 -21.75
C SER A 122 -16.37 -14.50 -21.18
N ALA A 123 -15.35 -14.32 -22.01
CA ALA A 123 -14.07 -13.72 -21.60
C ALA A 123 -14.23 -12.27 -21.12
N ARG A 124 -15.17 -11.52 -21.72
CA ARG A 124 -15.50 -10.17 -21.27
C ARG A 124 -16.18 -10.17 -19.91
N SER A 125 -17.13 -11.08 -19.68
CA SER A 125 -17.79 -11.23 -18.38
C SER A 125 -16.79 -11.57 -17.28
N GLU A 126 -15.91 -12.54 -17.53
CA GLU A 126 -14.88 -12.97 -16.59
C GLU A 126 -13.94 -11.81 -16.22
N ARG A 127 -13.51 -11.02 -17.21
CA ARG A 127 -12.71 -9.81 -16.96
C ARG A 127 -13.43 -8.77 -16.09
N TYR A 128 -14.73 -8.61 -16.24
CA TYR A 128 -15.48 -7.71 -15.39
C TYR A 128 -15.62 -8.25 -13.97
N ASP A 129 -15.87 -9.55 -13.81
CA ASP A 129 -15.95 -10.19 -12.50
C ASP A 129 -14.61 -10.06 -11.75
N ASP A 130 -13.48 -10.26 -12.45
CA ASP A 130 -12.14 -10.04 -11.90
C ASP A 130 -11.92 -8.58 -11.46
N GLN A 131 -12.37 -7.61 -12.26
CA GLN A 131 -12.26 -6.19 -11.91
C GLN A 131 -13.12 -5.82 -10.70
N VAL A 132 -14.34 -6.35 -10.61
CA VAL A 132 -15.23 -6.15 -9.47
C VAL A 132 -14.59 -6.74 -8.22
N PHE A 133 -14.06 -7.96 -8.29
CA PHE A 133 -13.38 -8.61 -7.17
C PHE A 133 -12.16 -7.82 -6.70
N GLN A 134 -11.35 -7.30 -7.63
CA GLN A 134 -10.21 -6.44 -7.28
C GLN A 134 -10.65 -5.16 -6.59
N ASN A 135 -11.72 -4.52 -7.07
CA ASN A 135 -12.24 -3.30 -6.48
C ASN A 135 -12.79 -3.53 -5.06
N GLU A 136 -13.57 -4.59 -4.87
CA GLU A 136 -14.05 -5.00 -3.54
C GLU A 136 -12.89 -5.28 -2.58
N THR A 137 -11.83 -5.94 -3.06
CA THR A 137 -10.63 -6.22 -2.26
C THR A 137 -9.89 -4.91 -1.90
N LEU A 138 -9.78 -3.96 -2.82
CA LEU A 138 -9.16 -2.67 -2.57
C LEU A 138 -9.95 -1.84 -1.56
N GLU A 139 -11.28 -1.86 -1.64
CA GLU A 139 -12.16 -1.18 -0.70
C GLU A 139 -12.00 -1.74 0.72
N GLN A 140 -11.97 -3.08 0.86
CA GLN A 140 -11.72 -3.73 2.15
C GLN A 140 -10.33 -3.37 2.72
N ASN A 141 -9.28 -3.42 1.89
CA ASN A 141 -7.92 -3.07 2.33
C ASN A 141 -7.84 -1.61 2.80
N ASN A 142 -8.58 -0.70 2.16
CA ASN A 142 -8.62 0.70 2.55
C ASN A 142 -9.33 0.91 3.89
N GLU A 143 -10.41 0.16 4.13
CA GLU A 143 -11.10 0.13 5.43
C GLU A 143 -10.16 -0.36 6.54
N GLU A 144 -9.47 -1.47 6.34
CA GLU A 144 -8.48 -2.01 7.29
C GLU A 144 -7.32 -1.04 7.56
N LEU A 145 -6.85 -0.35 6.51
CA LEU A 145 -5.80 0.67 6.65
C LEU A 145 -6.29 1.86 7.48
N ASN A 146 -7.52 2.31 7.27
CA ASN A 146 -8.11 3.43 8.01
C ASN A 146 -8.32 3.06 9.49
N GLU A 147 -8.76 1.84 9.78
CA GLU A 147 -8.84 1.32 11.16
C GLU A 147 -7.46 1.29 11.83
N THR A 148 -6.44 0.79 11.12
CA THR A 148 -5.07 0.73 11.62
C THR A 148 -4.51 2.13 11.89
N LEU A 149 -4.73 3.08 10.98
CA LEU A 149 -4.28 4.46 11.14
C LEU A 149 -4.96 5.12 12.35
N THR A 150 -6.25 4.86 12.53
CA THR A 150 -7.01 5.32 13.70
C THR A 150 -6.47 4.72 15.00
N ALA A 151 -6.17 3.42 15.02
CA ALA A 151 -5.57 2.75 16.18
C ALA A 151 -4.17 3.28 16.51
N VAL A 152 -3.35 3.58 15.50
CA VAL A 152 -2.02 4.18 15.67
C VAL A 152 -2.13 5.60 16.22
N ASN A 153 -3.04 6.42 15.67
CA ASN A 153 -3.24 7.79 16.15
C ASN A 153 -3.75 7.83 17.58
N THR A 154 -4.73 7.00 17.94
CA THR A 154 -5.22 6.91 19.32
C THR A 154 -4.13 6.41 20.27
N SER A 155 -3.32 5.44 19.86
CA SER A 155 -2.17 4.98 20.64
C SER A 155 -1.14 6.09 20.84
N LYS A 156 -0.86 6.89 19.81
CA LYS A 156 0.04 8.05 19.88
C LYS A 156 -0.48 9.12 20.83
N GLU A 157 -1.77 9.43 20.77
CA GLU A 157 -2.41 10.38 21.68
C GLU A 157 -2.38 9.89 23.13
N ALA A 158 -2.67 8.61 23.35
CA ALA A 158 -2.57 7.99 24.67
C ALA A 158 -1.13 8.01 25.21
N LEU A 159 -0.14 7.71 24.36
CA LEU A 159 1.27 7.78 24.72
C LEU A 159 1.67 9.22 25.09
N LYS A 160 1.24 10.20 24.29
CA LYS A 160 1.46 11.63 24.56
C LYS A 160 0.84 12.04 25.89
N ALA A 161 -0.40 11.65 26.16
CA ALA A 161 -1.06 11.95 27.42
C ALA A 161 -0.34 11.31 28.62
N LYS A 162 0.12 10.05 28.47
CA LYS A 162 0.87 9.34 29.52
C LYS A 162 2.25 9.95 29.76
N LEU A 163 2.93 10.40 28.71
CA LEU A 163 4.21 11.11 28.81
C LEU A 163 4.04 12.47 29.50
N LEU A 164 2.99 13.22 29.17
CA LEU A 164 2.68 14.50 29.84
C LEU A 164 2.24 14.34 31.30
N ALA A 165 1.64 13.19 31.65
CA ALA A 165 1.23 12.88 33.02
C ALA A 165 2.37 12.36 33.90
N THR A 166 3.50 11.96 33.31
CA THR A 166 4.69 11.50 34.04
C THR A 166 5.63 12.69 34.24
N ASP A 167 6.03 12.96 35.48
CA ASP A 167 6.88 14.06 36.00
C ASP A 167 7.52 15.05 35.00
N ASN A 168 7.57 16.33 35.39
CA ASN A 168 8.03 17.53 34.66
C ASN A 168 9.16 17.32 33.61
N GLN A 169 10.11 16.43 33.90
CA GLN A 169 11.26 16.08 33.05
C GLN A 169 10.90 15.40 31.73
N THR A 170 9.80 14.63 31.69
CA THR A 170 9.35 13.93 30.49
C THR A 170 8.68 14.90 29.51
N THR A 171 8.00 15.92 30.05
CA THR A 171 7.39 17.00 29.27
C THR A 171 8.46 17.89 28.64
N GLU A 172 9.50 18.23 29.39
CA GLU A 172 10.68 18.95 28.90
C GLU A 172 11.40 18.20 27.77
N LEU A 173 11.63 16.89 27.94
CA LEU A 173 12.18 16.02 26.89
C LEU A 173 11.28 16.01 25.64
N PHE A 174 9.96 15.97 25.81
CA PHE A 174 8.99 15.99 24.71
C PHE A 174 8.96 17.32 23.94
N GLU A 175 9.05 18.45 24.63
CA GLU A 175 9.18 19.75 23.98
C GLU A 175 10.50 19.85 23.20
N LEU A 176 11.58 19.31 23.78
CA LEU A 176 12.87 19.15 23.11
C LEU A 176 12.74 18.37 21.80
N PHE A 177 12.06 17.21 21.85
CA PHE A 177 11.78 16.37 20.68
C PHE A 177 11.01 17.15 19.62
N LYS A 178 9.97 17.89 20.01
CA LYS A 178 9.13 18.67 19.09
C LYS A 178 9.92 19.76 18.37
N VAL A 179 10.81 20.47 19.07
CA VAL A 179 11.63 21.54 18.48
C VAL A 179 12.67 20.95 17.52
N LEU A 180 13.30 19.83 17.89
CA LEU A 180 14.28 19.15 17.04
C LEU A 180 13.65 18.50 15.80
N ASP A 181 12.43 17.95 15.89
CA ASP A 181 11.74 17.32 14.76
C ASP A 181 11.24 18.33 13.70
N GLN A 182 11.17 19.62 14.06
CA GLN A 182 10.72 20.70 13.18
C GLN A 182 11.87 21.50 12.55
N ALA A 183 13.10 21.33 13.04
CA ALA A 183 14.25 22.09 12.56
C ALA A 183 14.83 21.46 11.27
N PRO A 184 15.08 22.26 10.21
CA PRO A 184 15.87 21.81 9.06
C PRO A 184 17.24 21.31 9.52
N PRO A 185 17.82 20.28 8.87
CA PRO A 185 19.04 19.60 9.35
C PRO A 185 20.23 20.55 9.56
N GLN A 186 20.32 21.57 8.72
CA GLN A 186 21.36 22.61 8.75
C GLN A 186 21.24 23.54 9.97
N LEU A 187 20.05 23.64 10.57
CA LEU A 187 19.76 24.48 11.74
C LEU A 187 19.77 23.70 13.06
N VAL A 188 19.89 22.37 13.00
CA VAL A 188 19.93 21.50 14.18
C VAL A 188 21.07 21.87 15.14
N PRO A 189 22.33 22.12 14.70
CA PRO A 189 23.41 22.50 15.61
C PRO A 189 23.15 23.83 16.36
N GLY A 190 22.53 24.81 15.69
CA GLY A 190 22.18 26.09 16.30
C GLY A 190 20.99 26.00 17.27
N ALA A 191 19.98 25.18 16.94
CA ALA A 191 18.88 24.88 17.85
C ALA A 191 19.37 24.10 19.09
N MET A 192 20.33 23.19 18.91
CA MET A 192 20.97 22.44 19.99
C MET A 192 21.68 23.34 20.99
N VAL A 193 22.46 24.32 20.53
CA VAL A 193 23.15 25.28 21.40
C VAL A 193 22.14 26.00 22.30
N LYS A 194 21.05 26.52 21.72
CA LYS A 194 20.02 27.23 22.48
C LYS A 194 19.33 26.34 23.51
N LEU A 195 19.00 25.11 23.15
CA LEU A 195 18.36 24.15 24.05
C LEU A 195 19.30 23.77 25.19
N LEU A 196 20.56 23.46 24.90
CA LEU A 196 21.54 23.11 25.95
C LEU A 196 21.81 24.27 26.91
N GLN A 197 21.86 25.50 26.41
CA GLN A 197 21.95 26.68 27.28
C GLN A 197 20.74 26.85 28.20
N GLN A 198 19.54 26.63 27.67
CA GLN A 198 18.30 26.78 28.43
C GLN A 198 18.14 25.68 29.48
N PHE A 199 18.50 24.44 29.16
CA PHE A 199 18.28 23.28 30.03
C PHE A 199 19.41 23.01 31.03
N LEU A 200 20.66 23.28 30.65
CA LEU A 200 21.82 23.03 31.51
C LEU A 200 22.36 24.30 32.17
N ALA A 201 21.70 25.45 31.96
CA ALA A 201 22.19 26.77 32.38
C ALA A 201 23.66 27.02 31.97
N ALA A 202 24.08 26.41 30.86
CA ALA A 202 25.46 26.46 30.41
C ALA A 202 25.79 27.85 29.87
N GLU A 203 26.85 28.48 30.41
CA GLU A 203 27.28 29.81 29.99
C GLU A 203 27.84 29.76 28.57
N ASN A 204 28.68 28.76 28.28
CA ASN A 204 29.26 28.56 26.95
C ASN A 204 28.96 27.15 26.46
N VAL A 205 28.41 27.05 25.24
CA VAL A 205 28.12 25.77 24.56
C VAL A 205 28.71 25.85 23.16
N ALA A 206 29.44 24.82 22.75
CA ALA A 206 29.97 24.72 21.41
C ALA A 206 29.79 23.31 20.84
N VAL A 207 29.37 23.25 19.59
CA VAL A 207 29.26 22.03 18.80
C VAL A 207 30.38 22.05 17.76
N TYR A 208 31.16 20.99 17.76
CA TYR A 208 32.31 20.80 16.88
C TYR A 208 32.08 19.61 15.95
N GLU A 209 32.52 19.77 14.70
CA GLU A 209 32.53 18.71 13.68
C GLU A 209 33.98 18.25 13.44
N PRO A 210 34.24 16.94 13.37
CA PRO A 210 35.56 16.41 13.07
C PRO A 210 35.89 16.59 11.58
N GLN A 211 36.90 17.41 11.28
CA GLN A 211 37.41 17.63 9.93
C GLN A 211 38.93 17.40 9.91
N ASN A 212 39.39 16.38 9.17
CA ASN A 212 40.81 16.08 8.93
C ASN A 212 41.73 16.12 10.18
N GLY A 213 41.28 15.54 11.31
CA GLY A 213 42.07 15.47 12.54
C GLY A 213 41.97 16.69 13.46
N ALA A 214 41.21 17.71 13.08
CA ALA A 214 40.85 18.87 13.90
C ALA A 214 39.34 18.94 14.17
N LEU A 215 38.93 19.60 15.26
CA LEU A 215 37.52 19.84 15.59
C LEU A 215 37.16 21.28 15.30
N THR A 216 36.35 21.49 14.27
CA THR A 216 35.93 22.83 13.83
C THR A 216 34.57 23.17 14.44
N ARG A 217 34.45 24.36 15.05
CA ARG A 217 33.20 24.82 15.64
C ARG A 217 32.19 25.15 14.54
N ILE A 218 31.06 24.45 14.52
CA ILE A 218 29.95 24.69 13.58
C ILE A 218 28.84 25.55 14.19
N ALA A 219 28.69 25.50 15.51
CA ALA A 219 27.73 26.32 16.25
C ALA A 219 28.23 26.54 17.68
N GLY A 220 27.89 27.67 18.28
CA GLY A 220 28.06 27.85 19.71
C GLY A 220 27.60 29.20 20.21
N SER A 221 27.59 29.33 21.52
CA SER A 221 27.31 30.58 22.22
C SER A 221 28.46 30.94 23.16
N GLY A 222 28.65 32.25 23.34
CA GLY A 222 29.69 32.83 24.21
C GLY A 222 31.11 32.69 23.65
N ASP A 223 32.09 32.90 24.53
CA ASP A 223 33.54 32.94 24.22
C ASP A 223 34.18 31.53 24.23
N ALA A 224 33.39 30.51 23.92
CA ALA A 224 33.86 29.15 23.74
C ALA A 224 34.95 29.11 22.64
N GLY A 225 36.08 28.48 22.95
CA GLY A 225 37.26 28.42 22.07
C GLY A 225 36.94 28.00 20.63
N GLN A 226 37.58 28.67 19.66
CA GLN A 226 37.29 28.52 18.22
C GLN A 226 37.66 27.14 17.65
N SER A 227 38.57 26.41 18.28
CA SER A 227 39.01 25.09 17.82
C SER A 227 39.43 24.23 19.01
N LEU A 228 39.00 22.98 19.03
CA LEU A 228 39.54 21.93 19.89
C LEU A 228 40.36 20.97 19.02
N THR A 229 41.30 20.25 19.64
CA THR A 229 42.05 19.21 18.91
C THR A 229 41.50 17.84 19.27
N LEU A 230 41.34 16.92 18.30
CA LEU A 230 40.94 15.52 18.56
C LEU A 230 41.93 14.77 19.49
N ALA A 231 43.14 15.29 19.66
CA ALA A 231 44.17 14.76 20.53
C ALA A 231 43.97 15.10 22.02
N GLU A 232 42.99 15.95 22.38
CA GLU A 232 42.76 16.29 23.78
C GLU A 232 42.26 15.07 24.58
N PRO A 233 42.78 14.84 25.81
CA PRO A 233 42.47 13.62 26.56
C PRO A 233 40.97 13.52 26.89
N ILE A 234 40.31 14.64 27.19
CA ILE A 234 38.87 14.70 27.46
C ILE A 234 38.02 14.26 26.26
N VAL A 235 38.42 14.63 25.05
CA VAL A 235 37.76 14.28 23.78
C VAL A 235 37.92 12.79 23.49
N GLN A 236 39.12 12.25 23.69
CA GLN A 236 39.36 10.81 23.53
C GLN A 236 38.53 9.99 24.52
N ARG A 237 38.44 10.43 25.78
CA ARG A 237 37.58 9.77 26.79
C ARG A 237 36.11 9.84 26.42
N ALA A 238 35.61 10.99 25.93
CA ALA A 238 34.22 11.13 25.49
C ALA A 238 33.90 10.22 24.29
N THR A 239 34.82 10.14 23.33
CA THR A 239 34.67 9.34 22.11
C THR A 239 34.67 7.84 22.42
N LEU A 240 35.60 7.39 23.28
CA LEU A 240 35.72 5.97 23.66
C LEU A 240 34.57 5.49 24.56
N SER A 241 34.14 6.33 25.51
CA SER A 241 33.09 5.96 26.46
C SER A 241 31.68 6.06 25.89
N LYS A 242 31.49 6.80 24.77
CA LYS A 242 30.17 7.14 24.21
C LYS A 242 29.22 7.76 25.25
N ALA A 243 29.78 8.35 26.29
CA ALA A 243 29.09 8.93 27.42
C ALA A 243 29.67 10.33 27.69
N PRO A 244 28.89 11.24 28.29
CA PRO A 244 29.40 12.55 28.64
C PRO A 244 30.49 12.44 29.71
N THR A 245 31.65 13.04 29.46
CA THR A 245 32.80 13.03 30.35
C THR A 245 33.05 14.41 30.95
N ILE A 246 33.49 14.43 32.20
CA ILE A 246 33.83 15.65 32.93
C ILE A 246 35.34 15.88 32.84
N ARG A 247 35.76 17.15 32.86
CA ARG A 247 37.15 17.57 32.96
C ARG A 247 37.82 17.05 34.23
N THR A 248 39.05 16.58 34.07
CA THR A 248 39.94 16.06 35.11
C THR A 248 41.23 16.89 35.15
N GLU A 249 42.04 16.75 36.22
CA GLU A 249 43.31 17.49 36.37
C GLU A 249 44.33 17.23 35.25
N ALA A 250 44.16 16.15 34.49
CA ALA A 250 45.01 15.81 33.33
C ALA A 250 44.64 16.58 32.05
N ASP A 251 43.51 17.28 32.04
CA ASP A 251 43.03 18.04 30.88
C ASP A 251 43.53 19.51 30.99
N GLY A 252 43.89 20.12 29.86
CA GLY A 252 44.41 21.49 29.85
C GLY A 252 43.41 22.54 30.37
N PRO A 253 43.88 23.71 30.83
CA PRO A 253 43.03 24.74 31.44
C PRO A 253 41.99 25.35 30.47
N THR A 254 42.18 25.15 29.17
CA THR A 254 41.30 25.63 28.09
C THR A 254 40.27 24.60 27.64
N ALA A 255 40.27 23.39 28.22
CA ALA A 255 39.32 22.34 27.86
C ALA A 255 37.94 22.59 28.50
N PRO A 256 36.84 22.32 27.76
CA PRO A 256 35.48 22.47 28.27
C PRO A 256 35.21 21.55 29.48
N ILE A 257 34.33 21.99 30.37
CA ILE A 257 34.04 21.27 31.63
C ILE A 257 33.32 19.94 31.39
N VAL A 258 32.39 19.87 30.44
CA VAL A 258 31.70 18.64 30.04
C VAL A 258 31.78 18.45 28.54
N VAL A 259 32.12 17.22 28.10
CA VAL A 259 32.21 16.85 26.69
C VAL A 259 31.33 15.65 26.39
N GLY A 260 30.51 15.75 25.36
CA GLY A 260 29.67 14.68 24.83
C GLY A 260 30.01 14.36 23.38
N ALA A 261 30.19 13.08 23.05
CA ALA A 261 30.41 12.64 21.68
C ALA A 261 29.12 12.09 21.06
N VAL A 262 28.71 12.65 19.92
CA VAL A 262 27.58 12.16 19.11
C VAL A 262 28.12 11.25 18.02
N HIS A 263 27.63 10.02 17.99
CA HIS A 263 28.00 9.03 16.98
C HIS A 263 26.85 8.79 16.01
N VAL A 264 27.18 8.62 14.73
CA VAL A 264 26.27 8.21 13.65
C VAL A 264 26.90 6.99 12.98
N ASP A 265 26.19 5.86 12.89
CA ASP A 265 26.71 4.59 12.35
C ASP A 265 28.10 4.20 12.90
N GLN A 266 28.27 4.30 14.22
CA GLN A 266 29.52 4.04 14.95
C GLN A 266 30.70 4.97 14.60
N GLN A 267 30.52 5.96 13.72
CA GLN A 267 31.50 7.00 13.42
C GLN A 267 31.20 8.26 14.24
N LEU A 268 32.26 8.97 14.64
CA LEU A 268 32.13 10.24 15.37
C LEU A 268 31.60 11.31 14.42
N ALA A 269 30.40 11.84 14.69
CA ALA A 269 29.77 12.86 13.87
C ALA A 269 29.96 14.26 14.46
N TYR A 270 29.74 14.43 15.77
CA TYR A 270 29.91 15.72 16.45
C TYR A 270 30.46 15.55 17.86
N ILE A 271 31.10 16.60 18.35
CA ILE A 271 31.50 16.75 19.75
C ILE A 271 30.82 18.00 20.30
N ILE A 272 30.17 17.85 21.45
CA ILE A 272 29.52 18.95 22.16
C ILE A 272 30.36 19.25 23.40
N GLY A 273 30.91 20.46 23.47
CA GLY A 273 31.57 21.01 24.65
C GLY A 273 30.66 21.97 25.40
N LEU A 274 30.64 21.84 26.72
CA LEU A 274 29.86 22.66 27.65
C LEU A 274 30.78 23.22 28.74
N ASP A 275 30.72 24.52 28.98
CA ASP A 275 31.21 25.14 30.21
C ASP A 275 30.02 25.45 31.11
N VAL A 276 29.89 24.64 32.16
CA VAL A 276 28.87 24.76 33.20
C VAL A 276 29.59 24.79 34.55
N ALA A 277 29.12 25.59 35.50
CA ALA A 277 29.65 25.57 36.86
C ALA A 277 29.52 24.16 37.45
N LEU A 278 30.64 23.56 37.90
CA LEU A 278 30.65 22.19 38.45
C LEU A 278 29.69 22.01 39.65
N GLY A 279 29.34 23.09 40.36
CA GLY A 279 28.38 23.08 41.46
C GLY A 279 26.92 22.88 41.02
N ASP A 280 26.60 23.20 39.77
CA ASP A 280 25.24 23.14 39.23
C ASP A 280 24.97 21.85 38.46
N LEU A 281 25.98 20.98 38.31
CA LEU A 281 25.93 19.73 37.55
C LEU A 281 25.42 18.57 38.42
N THR A 282 24.11 18.31 38.35
CA THR A 282 23.48 17.16 38.99
C THR A 282 23.64 15.88 38.16
N ALA A 283 23.66 14.71 38.81
CA ALA A 283 23.65 13.41 38.13
C ALA A 283 22.46 13.25 37.16
N GLN A 284 21.37 13.97 37.45
CA GLN A 284 20.15 14.01 36.65
C GLN A 284 20.36 14.77 35.34
N GLN A 285 21.01 15.92 35.35
CA GLN A 285 21.37 16.67 34.15
C GLN A 285 22.37 15.92 33.27
N MET A 286 23.33 15.20 33.86
CA MET A 286 24.24 14.34 33.10
C MET A 286 23.50 13.19 32.40
N THR A 287 22.51 12.60 33.07
CA THR A 287 21.66 11.56 32.47
C THR A 287 20.85 12.13 31.31
N LEU A 288 20.20 13.28 31.49
CA LEU A 288 19.47 13.98 30.42
C LEU A 288 20.37 14.33 29.24
N PHE A 289 21.59 14.81 29.50
CA PHE A 289 22.55 15.13 28.45
C PHE A 289 22.99 13.88 27.68
N SER A 290 23.21 12.74 28.34
CA SER A 290 23.50 11.47 27.66
C SER A 290 22.35 11.00 26.75
N TRP A 291 21.11 11.15 27.21
CA TRP A 291 19.93 10.80 26.43
C TRP A 291 19.81 11.72 25.21
N PHE A 292 20.07 13.01 25.40
CA PHE A 292 20.10 14.00 24.34
C PHE A 292 21.11 13.65 23.23
N LEU A 293 22.35 13.31 23.60
CA LEU A 293 23.39 12.91 22.65
C LEU A 293 22.98 11.67 21.83
N LYS A 294 22.36 10.68 22.49
CA LYS A 294 21.91 9.45 21.83
C LYS A 294 20.80 9.70 20.81
N ILE A 295 19.78 10.44 21.21
CA ILE A 295 18.63 10.79 20.36
C ILE A 295 19.07 11.59 19.13
N LEU A 296 20.03 12.50 19.31
CA LEU A 296 20.58 13.28 18.21
C LEU A 296 21.34 12.43 17.20
N GLY A 297 22.15 11.46 17.68
CA GLY A 297 22.83 10.51 16.81
C GLY A 297 21.85 9.76 15.91
N GLU A 298 20.79 9.21 16.49
CA GLU A 298 19.75 8.47 15.76
C GLU A 298 19.00 9.34 14.74
N ARG A 299 18.75 10.62 15.04
CA ARG A 299 18.08 11.55 14.10
C ARG A 299 18.98 12.00 12.96
N MET A 300 20.24 12.30 13.25
CA MET A 300 21.22 12.66 12.22
C MET A 300 21.46 11.48 11.28
N GLU A 301 21.48 10.25 11.80
CA GLU A 301 21.52 9.04 10.99
C GLU A 301 20.33 8.95 10.02
N ALA A 302 19.10 9.11 10.54
CA ALA A 302 17.89 9.06 9.73
C ALA A 302 17.86 10.13 8.61
N GLU A 303 18.40 11.32 8.88
CA GLU A 303 18.44 12.42 7.92
C GLU A 303 19.61 12.31 6.93
N MET A 304 20.76 11.77 7.34
CA MET A 304 21.85 11.41 6.42
C MET A 304 21.42 10.33 5.43
N ILE A 305 20.68 9.32 5.91
CA ILE A 305 20.06 8.29 5.05
C ILE A 305 19.08 8.93 4.05
N ARG A 306 18.33 9.95 4.47
CA ARG A 306 17.41 10.72 3.61
C ARG A 306 18.15 11.54 2.55
N GLN A 307 19.25 12.22 2.91
CA GLN A 307 20.08 12.98 1.97
C GLN A 307 20.84 12.06 1.00
N ALA A 308 21.18 10.85 1.43
CA ALA A 308 21.76 9.79 0.59
C ALA A 308 20.75 9.11 -0.35
N GLY A 309 19.47 9.52 -0.34
CA GLY A 309 18.46 9.09 -1.30
C GLY A 309 17.72 7.79 -0.96
N TYR A 310 17.85 7.27 0.27
CA TYR A 310 17.12 6.06 0.68
C TYR A 310 15.69 6.41 1.16
N PRO A 311 14.65 5.72 0.65
CA PRO A 311 13.27 5.93 1.08
C PRO A 311 13.07 5.42 2.52
N ARG A 312 12.18 6.09 3.26
CA ARG A 312 11.79 5.68 4.63
C ARG A 312 11.41 4.19 4.64
N PRO A 313 11.77 3.42 5.68
CA PRO A 313 11.05 2.20 6.01
C PRO A 313 9.58 2.60 6.25
N GLY A 314 8.71 2.31 5.28
CA GLY A 314 7.29 2.72 5.27
C GLY A 314 6.87 3.62 4.10
N ALA A 315 7.77 4.27 3.37
CA ALA A 315 7.39 5.06 2.19
C ALA A 315 7.11 4.20 0.94
N GLN A 316 7.62 2.96 0.90
CA GLN A 316 7.41 2.06 -0.24
C GLN A 316 6.00 1.44 -0.31
N ILE A 317 5.20 1.49 0.76
CA ILE A 317 3.86 0.89 0.76
C ILE A 317 2.86 1.76 -0.02
N VAL A 318 3.07 3.08 -0.09
CA VAL A 318 2.12 4.00 -0.74
C VAL A 318 2.43 4.23 -2.23
N SER A 319 3.70 4.13 -2.65
CA SER A 319 4.09 4.48 -4.03
C SER A 319 3.96 3.35 -5.05
N GLN A 320 3.75 2.09 -4.64
CA GLN A 320 3.52 0.98 -5.58
C GLN A 320 2.04 0.80 -5.97
N SER A 321 1.10 1.41 -5.24
CA SER A 321 -0.34 1.37 -5.59
C SER A 321 -0.75 2.38 -6.67
N ALA A 322 0.08 3.38 -6.99
CA ALA A 322 -0.30 4.48 -7.88
C ALA A 322 0.14 4.31 -9.34
N ASN A 323 0.80 3.21 -9.72
CA ASN A 323 1.42 3.09 -11.05
C ASN A 323 1.17 1.74 -11.75
N THR A 324 -0.05 1.21 -11.62
CA THR A 324 -0.59 0.19 -12.54
C THR A 324 -1.93 0.69 -13.07
N GLY A 325 -1.84 1.59 -14.05
CA GLY A 325 -2.99 2.22 -14.70
C GLY A 325 -2.60 2.79 -16.06
N LYS A 326 -2.11 1.92 -16.95
CA LYS A 326 -2.10 2.11 -18.41
C LYS A 326 -2.38 0.79 -19.07
#